data_AF-A0A653R9T6-F1
#
_entry.id   AF-A0A653R9T6-F1
#
_cell.length_a   1.000
_cell.length_b   1.000
_cell.length_c   1.000
_cell.angle_alpha   90.00
_cell.angle_beta   90.00
_cell.angle_gamma   90.00
#
_symmetry.space_group_name_H-M   'P 1'
#
loop_
_entity.id
_entity.type
_entity.pdbx_description
1 polymer ?
#
loop_
_entity_poly.entity_id
_entity_poly.type
_entity_poly.pdbx_seq_one_letter_code
_entity_poly.pdbx_strand_id
1 'polypeptide(L)'
;MKFARGFGSQANSAVGGFASRVDGQTGEVAHRVAGVIAVAVRVLRLPTAILLCVPLPFVLATLSLGVVADGGVRVVVLLAGVAMAAVSAAFWARRRNILRAADDPDKLATELGIAISLSDKVDETRGALERVAGGGGWRLFDRLKGAWGGMSMTGRWIEGVGDLPRARYFVPPKIGTTVTITVAALWLVPVSIVVSLFALIGTIAGSL
;
A
#
# COMPACT_ATOMS: atom_id res chain seq x y z
N MET A 1 -30.42 -13.56 4.59
CA MET A 1 -29.03 -13.12 4.30
C MET A 1 -28.51 -13.83 3.04
N LYS A 2 -28.60 -13.20 1.86
CA LYS A 2 -28.24 -13.77 0.55
C LYS A 2 -27.66 -12.67 -0.38
N PHE A 3 -26.49 -12.12 -0.08
CA PHE A 3 -25.87 -11.10 -0.95
C PHE A 3 -24.35 -11.22 -1.16
N ALA A 4 -23.68 -12.23 -0.59
CA ALA A 4 -22.20 -12.31 -0.62
C ALA A 4 -21.61 -13.26 -1.69
N ARG A 5 -22.40 -13.96 -2.50
CA ARG A 5 -21.89 -14.99 -3.45
C ARG A 5 -21.70 -14.52 -4.90
N GLY A 6 -22.15 -13.33 -5.29
CA GLY A 6 -22.14 -12.87 -6.69
C GLY A 6 -20.85 -12.22 -7.19
N PHE A 7 -20.13 -11.48 -6.34
CA PHE A 7 -18.94 -10.72 -6.76
C PHE A 7 -17.73 -11.61 -7.07
N GLY A 8 -17.57 -12.71 -6.34
CA GLY A 8 -16.47 -13.65 -6.56
C GLY A 8 -16.60 -14.42 -7.87
N SER A 9 -17.80 -14.84 -8.26
CA SER A 9 -18.00 -15.60 -9.51
C SER A 9 -17.88 -14.72 -10.75
N GLN A 10 -18.32 -13.46 -10.70
CA GLN A 10 -18.15 -12.49 -11.79
C GLN A 10 -16.69 -12.11 -11.99
N ALA A 11 -15.94 -11.86 -10.91
CA ALA A 11 -14.50 -11.62 -10.99
C ALA A 11 -13.77 -12.84 -11.56
N ASN A 12 -14.15 -14.05 -11.16
CA ASN A 12 -13.51 -15.28 -11.65
C ASN A 12 -13.83 -15.58 -13.13
N SER A 13 -15.06 -15.29 -13.59
CA SER A 13 -15.41 -15.43 -15.01
C SER A 13 -14.78 -14.34 -15.89
N ALA A 14 -14.65 -13.11 -15.37
CA ALA A 14 -13.91 -12.05 -16.03
C ALA A 14 -12.43 -12.43 -16.17
N VAL A 15 -11.80 -12.86 -15.07
CA VAL A 15 -10.40 -13.33 -15.06
C VAL A 15 -10.20 -14.52 -16.00
N GLY A 16 -11.12 -15.48 -16.06
CA GLY A 16 -11.05 -16.62 -16.98
C GLY A 16 -11.13 -16.23 -18.46
N GLY A 17 -11.99 -15.26 -18.82
CA GLY A 17 -12.12 -14.76 -20.19
C GLY A 17 -11.00 -13.82 -20.63
N PHE A 18 -10.34 -13.14 -19.68
CA PHE A 18 -9.15 -12.32 -19.96
C PHE A 18 -7.86 -13.16 -19.98
N ALA A 19 -7.75 -14.20 -19.15
CA ALA A 19 -6.61 -15.11 -19.15
C ALA A 19 -6.41 -15.83 -20.48
N SER A 20 -7.49 -16.12 -21.22
CA SER A 20 -7.40 -16.71 -22.58
C SER A 20 -6.93 -15.72 -23.65
N ARG A 21 -6.82 -14.41 -23.34
CA ARG A 21 -6.31 -13.36 -24.24
C ARG A 21 -4.88 -12.92 -23.94
N VAL A 22 -4.25 -13.51 -22.91
CA VAL A 22 -2.86 -13.21 -22.56
C VAL A 22 -1.95 -14.07 -23.41
N ASP A 23 -1.24 -13.48 -24.38
CA ASP A 23 -0.21 -14.19 -25.15
C ASP A 23 0.85 -14.77 -24.22
N GLY A 24 1.41 -15.95 -24.57
CA GLY A 24 2.38 -16.67 -23.73
C GLY A 24 3.56 -15.82 -23.23
N GLN A 25 4.07 -14.91 -24.09
CA GLN A 25 5.15 -13.98 -23.74
C GLN A 25 4.75 -12.96 -22.65
N THR A 26 3.48 -12.52 -22.61
CA THR A 26 2.99 -11.61 -21.55
C THR A 26 2.85 -12.35 -20.22
N GLY A 27 2.43 -13.62 -20.27
CA GLY A 27 2.32 -14.47 -19.08
C GLY A 27 3.67 -14.68 -18.41
N GLU A 28 4.71 -14.99 -19.19
CA GLU A 28 6.07 -15.18 -18.66
C GLU A 28 6.65 -13.92 -18.01
N VAL A 29 6.50 -12.76 -18.66
CA VAL A 29 6.94 -11.47 -18.10
C VAL A 29 6.19 -11.15 -16.81
N ALA A 30 4.87 -11.38 -16.79
CA ALA A 30 4.06 -11.14 -15.59
C ALA A 30 4.44 -12.06 -14.43
N HIS A 31 4.74 -13.34 -14.68
CA HIS A 31 5.25 -14.28 -13.67
C HIS A 31 6.59 -13.82 -13.09
N ARG A 32 7.53 -13.42 -13.96
CA ARG A 32 8.84 -12.96 -13.52
C ARG A 32 8.73 -11.71 -12.65
N VAL A 33 7.88 -10.76 -13.03
CA VAL A 33 7.63 -9.54 -12.26
C VAL A 33 6.93 -9.82 -10.93
N ALA A 34 5.90 -10.68 -10.92
CA ALA A 34 5.22 -11.07 -9.70
C ALA A 34 6.17 -11.72 -8.68
N GLY A 35 7.12 -12.54 -9.16
CA GLY A 35 8.18 -13.11 -8.33
C GLY A 35 9.07 -12.04 -7.68
N VAL A 36 9.53 -11.05 -8.45
CA VAL A 36 10.33 -9.92 -7.93
C VAL A 36 9.52 -9.10 -6.92
N ILE A 37 8.25 -8.81 -7.20
CA ILE A 37 7.36 -8.09 -6.29
C ILE A 37 7.17 -8.86 -4.98
N ALA A 38 6.92 -10.18 -5.05
CA ALA A 38 6.74 -11.02 -3.86
C ALA A 38 8.00 -11.02 -2.98
N VAL A 39 9.19 -11.11 -3.58
CA VAL A 39 10.46 -11.01 -2.84
C VAL A 39 10.62 -9.62 -2.22
N ALA A 40 10.40 -8.54 -2.98
CA ALA A 40 10.50 -7.17 -2.49
C ALA A 40 9.55 -6.93 -1.30
N VAL A 41 8.30 -7.38 -1.41
CA VAL A 41 7.29 -7.28 -0.35
C VAL A 41 7.69 -8.10 0.89
N ARG A 42 8.27 -9.30 0.71
CA ARG A 42 8.79 -10.11 1.81
C ARG A 42 9.98 -9.45 2.51
N VAL A 43 10.89 -8.81 1.78
CA VAL A 43 12.02 -8.07 2.38
C VAL A 43 11.53 -6.85 3.15
N LEU A 44 10.58 -6.10 2.57
CA LEU A 44 10.01 -4.90 3.19
C LEU A 44 9.09 -5.19 4.39
N ARG A 45 8.72 -6.45 4.65
CA ARG A 45 7.83 -6.82 5.76
C ARG A 45 8.37 -6.42 7.13
N LEU A 46 9.68 -6.54 7.32
CA LEU A 46 10.38 -6.26 8.58
C LEU A 46 10.50 -4.75 8.83
N PRO A 47 11.09 -3.94 7.92
CA PRO A 47 11.21 -2.51 8.13
C PRO A 47 9.84 -1.84 8.28
N THR A 48 8.82 -2.28 7.52
CA THR A 48 7.46 -1.76 7.68
C THR A 48 6.79 -2.18 8.99
N ALA A 49 7.15 -3.33 9.57
CA ALA A 49 6.68 -3.72 10.90
C ALA A 49 7.33 -2.86 11.99
N ILE A 50 8.65 -2.63 11.89
CA ILE A 50 9.38 -1.74 12.81
C ILE A 50 8.76 -0.35 12.78
N LEU A 51 8.51 0.19 11.59
CA LEU A 51 7.91 1.52 11.44
C LEU A 51 6.53 1.64 12.11
N LEU A 52 5.77 0.54 12.16
CA LEU A 52 4.48 0.51 12.83
C LEU A 52 4.62 0.33 14.35
N CYS A 53 5.62 -0.39 14.83
CA CYS A 53 5.82 -0.64 16.25
C CYS A 53 6.44 0.55 17.01
N VAL A 54 7.36 1.28 16.37
CA VAL A 54 8.08 2.40 17.00
C VAL A 54 7.15 3.51 17.55
N PRO A 55 6.12 3.99 16.83
CA PRO A 55 5.26 5.07 17.33
C PRO A 55 4.22 4.61 18.36
N LEU A 56 3.87 3.30 18.41
CA LEU A 56 2.83 2.78 19.31
C LEU A 56 2.99 3.17 20.78
N PRO A 57 4.17 3.02 21.43
CA PRO A 57 4.32 3.41 22.83
C PRO A 57 4.01 4.90 23.06
N PHE A 58 4.40 5.79 22.14
CA PHE A 58 4.14 7.23 22.24
C PHE A 58 2.67 7.57 22.01
N VAL A 59 2.01 6.88 21.08
CA VAL A 59 0.56 7.04 20.86
C VAL A 59 -0.22 6.59 22.10
N LEU A 60 0.15 5.44 22.67
CA LEU A 60 -0.47 4.93 23.90
C LEU A 60 -0.22 5.87 25.09
N ALA A 61 1.01 6.36 25.25
CA ALA A 61 1.35 7.34 26.28
C ALA A 61 0.50 8.61 26.12
N THR A 62 0.44 9.19 24.90
CA THR A 62 -0.37 10.37 24.61
C THR A 62 -1.84 10.16 24.94
N LEU A 63 -2.42 9.01 24.55
CA LEU A 63 -3.81 8.69 24.88
C LEU A 63 -4.02 8.55 26.40
N SER A 64 -3.12 7.87 27.10
CA SER A 64 -3.22 7.71 28.56
C SER A 64 -3.12 9.05 29.29
N LEU A 65 -2.20 9.93 28.87
CA LEU A 65 -2.07 11.29 29.40
C LEU A 65 -3.32 12.13 29.12
N GLY A 66 -3.90 11.98 27.92
CA GLY A 66 -5.15 12.64 27.58
C GLY A 66 -6.34 12.21 28.44
N VAL A 67 -6.39 10.95 28.88
CA VAL A 67 -7.45 10.44 29.77
C VAL A 67 -7.33 11.02 31.18
N VAL A 68 -6.11 11.23 31.66
CA VAL A 68 -5.82 11.72 33.02
C VAL A 68 -5.83 13.25 33.09
N ALA A 69 -5.59 13.95 31.97
CA ALA A 69 -5.62 15.41 31.93
C ALA A 69 -7.03 15.99 32.15
N ASP A 70 -7.08 17.23 32.64
CA ASP A 70 -8.31 17.98 32.84
C ASP A 70 -8.44 19.16 31.86
N GLY A 71 -9.68 19.67 31.73
CA GLY A 71 -9.99 20.89 30.98
C GLY A 71 -9.73 20.80 29.47
N GLY A 72 -9.33 21.92 28.86
CA GLY A 72 -9.09 22.01 27.41
C GLY A 72 -7.91 21.16 26.91
N VAL A 73 -6.92 20.92 27.79
CA VAL A 73 -5.72 20.12 27.49
C VAL A 73 -6.12 18.68 27.16
N ARG A 74 -7.07 18.10 27.92
CA ARG A 74 -7.64 16.77 27.66
C ARG A 74 -8.13 16.61 26.22
N VAL A 75 -8.95 17.54 25.76
CA VAL A 75 -9.57 17.46 24.43
C VAL A 75 -8.49 17.49 23.35
N VAL A 76 -7.53 18.40 23.46
CA VAL A 76 -6.44 18.54 22.48
C VAL A 76 -5.55 17.29 22.44
N VAL A 77 -5.13 16.79 23.61
CA VAL A 77 -4.26 15.60 23.71
C VAL A 77 -4.97 14.35 23.20
N LEU A 78 -6.26 14.17 23.53
CA LEU A 78 -7.04 13.03 23.03
C LEU A 78 -7.25 13.10 21.52
N LEU A 79 -7.59 14.27 20.97
CA LEU A 79 -7.73 14.44 19.52
C LEU A 79 -6.42 14.13 18.79
N ALA A 80 -5.28 14.62 19.31
CA ALA A 80 -3.97 14.29 18.77
C ALA A 80 -3.66 12.79 18.85
N GLY A 81 -3.92 12.14 19.99
CA GLY A 81 -3.74 10.69 20.17
C GLY A 81 -4.60 9.88 19.19
N VAL A 82 -5.87 10.24 19.01
CA VAL A 82 -6.80 9.59 18.07
C VAL A 82 -6.33 9.78 16.62
N ALA A 83 -5.89 10.97 16.24
CA ALA A 83 -5.35 11.22 14.90
C ALA A 83 -4.12 10.34 14.61
N MET A 84 -3.19 10.24 15.56
CA MET A 84 -2.01 9.38 15.43
C MET A 84 -2.37 7.89 15.35
N ALA A 85 -3.35 7.45 16.15
CA ALA A 85 -3.85 6.08 16.10
C ALA A 85 -4.52 5.77 14.75
N ALA A 86 -5.28 6.72 14.19
CA ALA A 86 -5.92 6.58 12.88
C ALA A 86 -4.89 6.41 11.76
N VAL A 87 -3.80 7.19 11.76
CA VAL A 87 -2.70 7.03 10.79
C VAL A 87 -2.04 5.66 10.92
N SER A 88 -1.76 5.21 12.15
CA SER A 88 -1.19 3.88 12.42
C SER A 88 -2.11 2.75 11.92
N ALA A 89 -3.42 2.86 12.18
CA ALA A 89 -4.42 1.90 11.75
C ALA A 89 -4.56 1.86 10.21
N ALA A 90 -4.55 3.02 9.56
CA ALA A 90 -4.57 3.12 8.10
C ALA A 90 -3.34 2.47 7.47
N PHE A 91 -2.15 2.73 8.01
CA PHE A 91 -0.90 2.09 7.57
C PHE A 91 -0.93 0.58 7.79
N TRP A 92 -1.41 0.10 8.95
CA TRP A 92 -1.59 -1.32 9.24
C TRP A 92 -2.50 -2.02 8.23
N ALA A 93 -3.69 -1.46 8.00
CA ALA A 93 -4.67 -2.01 7.08
C ALA A 93 -4.09 -2.09 5.66
N ARG A 94 -3.36 -1.05 5.23
CA ARG A 94 -2.70 -1.03 3.93
C ARG A 94 -1.60 -2.09 3.84
N ARG A 95 -0.71 -2.17 4.83
CA ARG A 95 0.35 -3.19 4.93
C ARG A 95 -0.23 -4.60 4.83
N ARG A 96 -1.28 -4.89 5.59
CA ARG A 96 -1.94 -6.21 5.59
C ARG A 96 -2.49 -6.58 4.22
N ASN A 97 -3.10 -5.63 3.52
CA ASN A 97 -3.65 -5.86 2.19
C ASN A 97 -2.55 -6.10 1.14
N ILE A 98 -1.45 -5.36 1.20
CA ILE A 98 -0.29 -5.55 0.30
C ILE A 98 0.37 -6.91 0.54
N LEU A 99 0.57 -7.30 1.80
CA LEU A 99 1.14 -8.60 2.15
C LEU A 99 0.25 -9.75 1.64
N ARG A 100 -1.07 -9.65 1.82
CA ARG A 100 -2.03 -10.62 1.30
C ARG A 100 -2.06 -10.68 -0.24
N ALA A 101 -1.91 -9.54 -0.90
CA ALA A 101 -1.88 -9.46 -2.36
C ALA A 101 -0.63 -10.14 -2.95
N ALA A 102 0.49 -10.12 -2.21
CA ALA A 102 1.76 -10.71 -2.62
C ALA A 102 1.97 -12.16 -2.13
N ASP A 103 1.03 -12.71 -1.37
CA ASP A 103 1.14 -14.05 -0.78
C ASP A 103 0.96 -15.18 -1.82
N ASP A 104 0.21 -14.89 -2.89
CA ASP A 104 -0.07 -15.79 -4.00
C ASP A 104 0.51 -15.22 -5.31
N PRO A 105 1.80 -15.47 -5.61
CA PRO A 105 2.51 -14.86 -6.73
C PRO A 105 1.96 -15.30 -8.09
N ASP A 106 1.38 -16.50 -8.18
CA ASP A 106 0.82 -17.02 -9.43
C ASP A 106 -0.45 -16.26 -9.79
N LYS A 107 -1.36 -16.06 -8.83
CA LYS A 107 -2.56 -15.24 -9.05
C LYS A 107 -2.22 -13.76 -9.28
N LEU A 108 -1.19 -13.26 -8.60
CA LEU A 108 -0.70 -11.89 -8.84
C LEU A 108 -0.19 -11.74 -10.28
N ALA A 109 0.55 -12.72 -10.79
CA ALA A 109 1.04 -12.72 -12.16
C ALA A 109 -0.10 -12.77 -13.18
N THR A 110 -1.14 -13.59 -12.95
CA THR A 110 -2.32 -13.60 -13.82
C THR A 110 -2.99 -12.22 -13.85
N GLU A 111 -3.22 -11.60 -12.69
CA GLU A 111 -3.83 -10.26 -12.62
C GLU A 111 -2.95 -9.17 -13.25
N LEU A 112 -1.61 -9.27 -13.13
CA LEU A 112 -0.68 -8.37 -13.81
C LEU A 112 -0.71 -8.58 -15.33
N GLY A 113 -0.77 -9.82 -15.82
CA GLY A 113 -0.93 -10.14 -17.24
C GLY A 113 -2.21 -9.52 -17.82
N ILE A 114 -3.32 -9.59 -17.08
CA ILE A 114 -4.58 -8.95 -17.43
C ILE A 114 -4.41 -7.43 -17.47
N ALA A 115 -3.80 -6.82 -16.43
CA ALA A 115 -3.56 -5.38 -16.38
C ALA A 115 -2.69 -4.85 -17.54
N ILE A 116 -1.72 -5.65 -18.00
CA ILE A 116 -0.88 -5.34 -19.16
C ILE A 116 -1.67 -5.46 -20.46
N SER A 117 -2.47 -6.52 -20.61
CA SER A 117 -3.32 -6.73 -21.79
C SER A 117 -4.40 -5.66 -21.97
N LEU A 118 -4.80 -5.01 -20.88
CA LEU A 118 -5.75 -3.90 -20.87
C LEU A 118 -5.08 -2.54 -21.20
N SER A 119 -3.75 -2.48 -21.23
CA SER A 119 -3.02 -1.28 -21.62
C SER A 119 -3.01 -1.15 -23.14
N ASP A 120 -3.41 0.01 -23.68
CA ASP A 120 -3.31 0.32 -25.13
C ASP A 120 -1.86 0.30 -25.64
N LYS A 121 -0.87 0.16 -24.74
CA LYS A 121 0.57 0.14 -25.04
C LYS A 121 1.25 -1.11 -24.50
N VAL A 122 0.82 -2.28 -24.97
CA VAL A 122 1.30 -3.59 -24.52
C VAL A 122 2.83 -3.71 -24.66
N ASP A 123 3.42 -3.29 -25.79
CA ASP A 123 4.87 -3.45 -26.04
C ASP A 123 5.75 -2.50 -25.22
N GLU A 124 5.32 -1.26 -25.01
CA GLU A 124 6.01 -0.31 -24.11
C GLU A 124 5.96 -0.81 -22.66
N THR A 125 4.83 -1.39 -22.24
CA THR A 125 4.63 -1.95 -20.91
C THR A 125 5.44 -3.24 -20.71
N ARG A 126 5.47 -4.13 -21.71
CA ARG A 126 6.33 -5.33 -21.74
C ARG A 126 7.81 -4.94 -21.65
N GLY A 127 8.26 -3.98 -22.46
CA GLY A 127 9.65 -3.50 -22.44
C GLY A 127 10.05 -2.84 -21.11
N ALA A 128 9.13 -2.13 -20.47
CA ALA A 128 9.34 -1.62 -19.11
C ALA A 128 9.50 -2.76 -18.07
N LEU A 129 8.66 -3.79 -18.16
CA LEU A 129 8.68 -4.93 -17.24
C LEU A 129 9.89 -5.85 -17.46
N GLU A 130 10.32 -6.07 -18.70
CA GLU A 130 11.56 -6.78 -19.01
C GLU A 130 12.79 -6.05 -18.44
N ARG A 131 12.83 -4.72 -18.53
CA ARG A 131 13.89 -3.90 -17.91
C ARG A 131 13.91 -3.99 -16.39
N VAL A 132 12.75 -4.22 -15.77
CA VAL A 132 12.62 -4.44 -14.32
C VAL A 132 13.07 -5.86 -13.95
N ALA A 133 12.75 -6.83 -14.79
CA ALA A 133 13.10 -8.23 -14.54
C ALA A 133 14.57 -8.57 -14.85
N GLY A 134 15.25 -7.76 -15.67
CA GLY A 134 16.61 -8.01 -16.15
C GLY A 134 17.76 -7.31 -15.38
N GLY A 135 17.50 -6.51 -14.34
CA GLY A 135 18.57 -5.77 -13.66
C GLY A 135 18.33 -5.50 -12.18
N GLY A 136 19.18 -6.04 -11.30
CA GLY A 136 19.15 -5.76 -9.86
C GLY A 136 19.85 -4.45 -9.47
N GLY A 137 19.34 -3.75 -8.45
CA GLY A 137 20.01 -2.60 -7.80
C GLY A 137 19.11 -1.39 -7.54
N TRP A 138 19.63 -0.36 -6.85
CA TRP A 138 18.90 0.90 -6.55
C TRP A 138 18.33 1.63 -7.78
N ARG A 139 18.97 1.47 -8.94
CA ARG A 139 18.48 2.02 -10.23
C ARG A 139 17.19 1.36 -10.73
N LEU A 140 16.75 0.24 -10.13
CA LEU A 140 15.49 -0.42 -10.43
C LEU A 140 14.29 0.46 -10.08
N PHE A 141 14.35 1.21 -8.98
CA PHE A 141 13.28 2.11 -8.54
C PHE A 141 13.11 3.32 -9.46
N ASP A 142 14.21 3.93 -9.90
CA ASP A 142 14.17 5.04 -10.86
C ASP A 142 13.64 4.59 -12.22
N ARG A 143 13.98 3.38 -12.64
CA ARG A 143 13.47 2.77 -13.89
C ARG A 143 12.01 2.41 -13.79
N LEU A 144 11.55 1.88 -12.65
CA LEU A 144 10.14 1.65 -12.36
C LEU A 144 9.36 2.97 -12.43
N LYS A 145 9.88 4.03 -11.80
CA LYS A 145 9.26 5.36 -11.82
C LYS A 145 9.20 5.94 -13.25
N GLY A 146 10.25 5.77 -14.05
CA GLY A 146 10.28 6.21 -15.45
C GLY A 146 9.34 5.41 -16.36
N ALA A 147 9.28 4.09 -16.18
CA ALA A 147 8.35 3.20 -16.90
C ALA A 147 6.88 3.57 -16.64
N TRP A 148 6.56 3.92 -15.40
CA TRP A 148 5.21 4.33 -15.02
C TRP A 148 4.88 5.77 -15.40
N GLY A 149 5.87 6.65 -15.54
CA GLY A 149 5.68 8.05 -15.93
C GLY A 149 5.32 8.26 -17.41
N GLY A 150 5.65 7.31 -18.29
CA GLY A 150 5.34 7.37 -19.73
C GLY A 150 4.03 6.71 -20.15
N MET A 151 3.35 6.01 -19.23
CA MET A 151 2.13 5.28 -19.52
C MET A 151 0.93 6.25 -19.44
N SER A 152 0.44 6.70 -20.59
CA SER A 152 -0.78 7.50 -20.66
C SER A 152 -1.96 6.67 -20.15
N MET A 153 -2.38 6.93 -18.92
CA MET A 153 -3.46 6.19 -18.24
C MET A 153 -4.81 6.60 -18.81
N THR A 154 -5.38 5.78 -19.69
CA THR A 154 -6.76 5.97 -20.13
C THR A 154 -7.73 5.63 -18.99
N GLY A 155 -8.87 6.32 -18.89
CA GLY A 155 -9.85 6.11 -17.81
C GLY A 155 -10.36 4.65 -17.72
N ARG A 156 -10.51 3.97 -18.88
CA ARG A 156 -10.87 2.54 -18.96
C ARG A 156 -9.85 1.61 -18.30
N TRP A 157 -8.56 1.93 -18.42
CA TRP A 157 -7.51 1.14 -17.79
C TRP A 157 -7.50 1.32 -16.27
N ILE A 158 -7.76 2.55 -15.78
CA ILE A 158 -7.87 2.84 -14.35
C ILE A 158 -9.05 2.08 -13.72
N GLU A 159 -10.20 2.04 -14.39
CA GLU A 159 -11.37 1.29 -13.97
C GLU A 159 -11.10 -0.23 -13.96
N GLY A 160 -10.59 -0.77 -15.08
CA GLY A 160 -10.32 -2.20 -15.21
C GLY A 160 -9.25 -2.73 -14.23
N VAL A 161 -8.21 -1.93 -13.94
CA VAL A 161 -7.22 -2.29 -12.92
C VAL A 161 -7.75 -2.09 -11.50
N GLY A 162 -8.64 -1.12 -11.29
CA GLY A 162 -9.30 -0.88 -10.01
C GLY A 162 -10.08 -2.08 -9.48
N ASP A 163 -10.65 -2.87 -10.40
CA ASP A 163 -11.43 -4.08 -10.14
C ASP A 163 -10.56 -5.30 -9.79
N LEU A 164 -9.26 -5.28 -10.13
CA LEU A 164 -8.35 -6.38 -9.82
C LEU A 164 -7.97 -6.39 -8.33
N PRO A 165 -8.26 -7.47 -7.58
CA PRO A 165 -8.13 -7.46 -6.13
C PRO A 165 -6.69 -7.35 -5.61
N ARG A 166 -5.70 -7.89 -6.34
CA ARG A 166 -4.28 -7.90 -5.96
C ARG A 166 -3.47 -6.91 -6.76
N ALA A 167 -3.62 -6.89 -8.10
CA ALA A 167 -2.81 -6.04 -8.98
C ALA A 167 -3.00 -4.53 -8.69
N ARG A 168 -4.20 -4.12 -8.27
CA ARG A 168 -4.51 -2.70 -7.98
C ARG A 168 -3.55 -2.03 -7.01
N TYR A 169 -2.89 -2.75 -6.11
CA TYR A 169 -1.97 -2.15 -5.13
C TYR A 169 -0.61 -1.78 -5.72
N PHE A 170 -0.26 -2.34 -6.88
CA PHE A 170 1.03 -2.19 -7.54
C PHE A 170 0.97 -1.31 -8.79
N VAL A 171 -0.17 -0.64 -9.03
CA VAL A 171 -0.44 0.17 -10.22
C VAL A 171 -0.76 1.62 -9.81
N PRO A 172 -0.34 2.65 -10.59
CA PRO A 172 -0.15 4.01 -10.06
C PRO A 172 -1.33 4.79 -9.45
N PRO A 173 -2.63 4.56 -9.70
CA PRO A 173 -3.66 5.29 -8.94
C PRO A 173 -3.62 4.98 -7.44
N LYS A 174 -3.19 3.78 -7.06
CA LYS A 174 -3.11 3.32 -5.65
C LYS A 174 -1.69 3.38 -5.10
N ILE A 175 -0.66 3.45 -5.95
CA ILE A 175 0.73 3.67 -5.50
C ILE A 175 0.83 5.04 -4.82
N GLY A 176 0.23 6.09 -5.41
CA GLY A 176 0.24 7.43 -4.81
C GLY A 176 -0.28 7.43 -3.38
N THR A 177 -1.45 6.83 -3.15
CA THR A 177 -2.03 6.69 -1.80
C THR A 177 -1.14 5.88 -0.86
N THR A 178 -0.52 4.80 -1.34
CA THR A 178 0.42 3.99 -0.53
C THR A 178 1.63 4.83 -0.13
N VAL A 179 2.22 5.60 -1.06
CA VAL A 179 3.37 6.48 -0.78
C VAL A 179 2.97 7.54 0.24
N THR A 180 1.83 8.22 0.07
CA THR A 180 1.35 9.23 1.04
C THR A 180 1.16 8.62 2.43
N ILE A 181 0.50 7.47 2.54
CA ILE A 181 0.28 6.79 3.83
C ILE A 181 1.61 6.33 4.44
N THR A 182 2.57 5.90 3.62
CA THR A 182 3.90 5.47 4.09
C THR A 182 4.72 6.67 4.58
N VAL A 183 4.68 7.79 3.87
CA VAL A 183 5.32 9.05 4.30
C VAL A 183 4.68 9.58 5.58
N ALA A 184 3.35 9.52 5.70
CA ALA A 184 2.65 9.88 6.92
C ALA A 184 3.06 8.98 8.10
N ALA A 185 3.15 7.66 7.90
CA ALA A 185 3.62 6.72 8.91
C ALA A 185 5.10 6.95 9.29
N LEU A 186 5.94 7.36 8.33
CA LEU A 186 7.32 7.73 8.58
C LEU A 186 7.41 8.97 9.48
N TRP A 187 6.66 10.02 9.14
CA TRP A 187 6.57 11.25 9.94
C TRP A 187 5.91 11.04 11.30
N LEU A 188 5.07 10.02 11.43
CA LEU A 188 4.41 9.71 12.70
C LEU A 188 5.42 9.40 13.80
N VAL A 189 6.60 8.84 13.48
CA VAL A 189 7.64 8.52 14.46
C VAL A 189 8.10 9.78 15.22
N PRO A 190 8.72 10.79 14.58
CA PRO A 190 9.13 12.00 15.28
C PRO A 190 7.95 12.82 15.83
N VAL A 191 6.82 12.87 15.12
CA VAL A 191 5.63 13.61 15.58
C VAL A 191 5.08 13.00 16.88
N SER A 192 5.01 11.67 16.97
CA SER A 192 4.49 11.01 18.17
C SER A 192 5.35 11.28 19.41
N ILE A 193 6.67 11.35 19.25
CA ILE A 193 7.60 11.71 20.33
C ILE A 193 7.32 13.15 20.80
N VAL A 194 7.27 14.10 19.87
CA VAL A 194 7.06 15.53 20.17
C VAL A 194 5.70 15.75 20.82
N VAL A 195 4.64 15.17 20.26
CA VAL A 195 3.27 15.28 20.81
C VAL A 195 3.19 14.65 22.19
N SER A 196 3.81 13.48 22.41
CA SER A 196 3.83 12.84 23.72
C SER A 196 4.56 13.68 24.76
N LEU A 197 5.65 14.36 24.38
CA LEU A 197 6.37 15.28 25.27
C LEU A 197 5.52 16.51 25.63
N PHE A 198 4.85 17.12 24.65
CA PHE A 198 3.95 18.24 24.92
C PHE A 198 2.75 17.82 25.75
N ALA A 199 2.19 16.64 25.51
CA ALA A 199 1.12 16.08 26.33
C ALA A 199 1.58 15.96 27.79
N LEU A 200 2.77 15.41 28.03
CA LEU A 200 3.34 15.28 29.38
C LEU A 200 3.49 16.64 30.07
N ILE A 201 4.11 17.61 29.39
CA ILE A 201 4.33 18.97 29.92
C ILE A 201 2.98 19.64 30.21
N GLY A 202 2.02 19.54 29.29
CA GLY A 202 0.69 20.13 29.44
C GLY A 202 -0.10 19.53 30.59
N THR A 203 -0.02 18.20 30.79
CA THR A 203 -0.65 17.53 31.92
C THR A 203 -0.04 17.98 33.25
N ILE A 204 1.29 18.11 33.34
CA ILE A 204 1.97 18.58 34.56
C ILE A 204 1.59 20.05 34.84
N ALA A 205 1.69 20.92 33.84
CA ALA A 205 1.39 22.35 33.98
C ALA A 205 -0.08 22.61 34.34
N GLY A 206 -1.01 21.78 33.88
CA GLY A 206 -2.43 21.86 34.26
C GLY A 206 -2.76 21.29 35.65
N SER A 207 -1.82 20.57 36.27
CA SER A 207 -1.97 19.98 37.61
C SER A 207 -1.36 20.81 38.74
N LEU A 208 -0.57 21.84 38.41
CA LEU A 208 0.01 22.82 39.32
C LEU A 208 -0.91 24.04 39.48
#